data_AF-A0A7H8IXW5-F1
#
_entry.id   AF-A0A7H8IXW5-F1
#
_cell.length_a   1.000
_cell.length_b   1.000
_cell.length_c   1.000
_cell.angle_alpha   90.00
_cell.angle_beta   90.00
_cell.angle_gamma   90.00
#
_symmetry.space_group_name_H-M   'P 1'
#
loop_
_entity.id
_entity.type
_entity.pdbx_description
1 polymer ?
#
loop_
_entity_poly.entity_id
_entity_poly.type
_entity_poly.pdbx_seq_one_letter_code
_entity_poly.pdbx_strand_id
1 'polypeptide(L)' 'MLQTPGEQSPIEGPPVIDGPPAPPSEESRGCLFALSQPPLMLFLAVIGTLLVVTAVHDLYRW' A
#
# COMPACT_ATOMS: atom_id res chain seq x y z
N MET A 1 26.54 -19.03 4.10
CA MET A 1 26.23 -18.05 3.04
C MET A 1 25.85 -16.75 3.76
N LEU A 2 26.80 -15.81 3.86
CA LEU A 2 26.63 -14.56 4.60
C LEU A 2 25.58 -13.66 3.93
N GLN A 3 24.66 -13.09 4.70
CA GLN A 3 24.00 -11.83 4.33
C GLN A 3 23.49 -11.13 5.59
N THR A 4 24.26 -10.14 6.06
CA THR A 4 23.81 -8.85 6.60
C THR A 4 25.08 -7.99 6.67
N PRO A 5 25.13 -6.80 6.04
CA PRO A 5 24.85 -5.56 6.78
C PRO A 5 24.17 -4.46 5.94
N GLY A 6 23.46 -3.56 6.62
CA GLY A 6 22.75 -2.44 5.99
C GLY A 6 23.64 -1.34 5.43
N GLU A 7 22.96 -0.24 5.07
CA GLU A 7 23.46 1.11 4.74
C GLU A 7 23.82 1.42 3.29
N GLN A 8 22.88 2.11 2.61
CA GLN A 8 23.20 3.32 1.84
C GLN A 8 21.94 4.21 1.74
N SER A 9 21.94 5.29 2.52
CA SER A 9 21.16 6.52 2.31
C SER A 9 22.14 7.57 1.78
N PRO A 10 21.80 8.40 0.78
CA PRO A 10 21.50 9.80 1.09
C PRO A 10 20.50 10.48 0.12
N ILE A 11 19.92 11.58 0.60
CA ILE A 11 18.96 12.46 -0.10
C ILE A 11 19.51 12.98 -1.45
N GLU A 12 18.75 12.81 -2.55
CA GLU A 12 18.92 13.57 -3.80
C GLU A 12 17.55 14.13 -4.24
N GLY A 13 17.50 15.43 -4.51
CA GLY A 13 16.28 16.22 -4.75
C GLY A 13 15.58 15.95 -6.09
N PRO A 14 14.46 16.66 -6.38
CA PRO A 14 13.58 16.29 -7.48
C PRO A 14 14.20 16.66 -8.84
N PRO A 15 14.30 15.74 -9.81
CA PRO A 15 14.38 16.13 -11.20
C PRO A 15 12.96 16.42 -11.70
N VAL A 16 12.73 17.67 -12.10
CA VAL A 16 11.62 18.02 -12.99
C VAL A 16 11.81 17.21 -14.27
N ILE A 17 10.94 16.22 -14.52
CA ILE A 17 10.94 15.45 -15.77
C ILE A 17 9.61 15.75 -16.47
N ASP A 18 9.62 16.73 -17.37
CA ASP A 18 8.61 16.89 -18.43
C ASP A 18 8.80 15.76 -19.46
N GLY A 19 8.54 14.52 -19.04
CA GLY A 19 8.63 13.33 -19.85
C GLY A 19 7.40 12.44 -19.63
N PRO A 20 7.02 11.59 -20.61
CA PRO A 20 5.90 10.66 -20.46
C PRO A 20 6.01 9.88 -19.14
N PRO A 21 4.88 9.61 -18.44
CA PRO A 21 4.91 9.02 -17.11
C PRO A 21 5.78 7.77 -17.12
N ALA A 22 6.83 7.79 -16.28
CA ALA A 22 7.72 6.66 -16.10
C ALA A 22 6.87 5.40 -15.80
N PRO A 23 7.20 4.25 -16.39
CA PRO A 23 6.46 3.02 -16.12
C PRO A 23 6.42 2.80 -14.60
N PRO A 24 5.28 2.39 -14.03
CA PRO A 24 5.14 2.27 -12.58
C PRO A 24 6.26 1.38 -12.07
N SER A 25 7.12 1.94 -11.23
CA SER A 25 8.28 1.27 -10.66
C SER A 25 7.83 -0.06 -10.04
N GLU A 26 8.59 -1.12 -10.27
CA GLU A 26 8.31 -2.45 -9.69
C GLU A 26 8.23 -2.40 -8.15
N GLU A 27 8.79 -1.36 -7.53
CA GLU A 27 8.65 -0.99 -6.12
C GLU A 27 7.20 -0.74 -5.68
N SER A 28 6.37 -0.10 -6.52
CA SER A 28 4.94 0.11 -6.22
C SER A 28 4.18 -1.23 -6.14
N ARG A 29 4.61 -2.22 -6.93
CA ARG A 29 4.04 -3.57 -6.91
C ARG A 29 4.42 -4.34 -5.65
N GLY A 30 5.62 -4.13 -5.10
CA GLY A 30 6.07 -4.78 -3.86
C GLY A 30 5.24 -4.40 -2.64
N CYS A 31 4.88 -3.12 -2.50
CA CYS A 31 3.97 -2.66 -1.44
C CYS A 31 2.54 -3.17 -1.66
N LEU A 32 2.04 -3.12 -2.90
CA LEU A 32 0.74 -3.71 -3.26
C LEU A 32 0.68 -5.23 -3.02
N PHE A 33 1.78 -5.97 -3.23
CA PHE A 33 1.86 -7.41 -2.97
C PHE A 33 1.94 -7.74 -1.48
N ALA A 34 2.64 -6.91 -0.69
CA ALA A 34 2.65 -7.00 0.76
C ALA A 34 1.26 -6.72 1.36
N LEU A 35 0.54 -5.75 0.80
CA LEU A 35 -0.83 -5.42 1.20
C LEU A 35 -1.86 -6.45 0.70
N SER A 36 -1.63 -7.06 -0.46
CA SER A 36 -2.46 -8.14 -1.01
C SER A 36 -2.00 -9.53 -0.60
N GLN A 37 -1.13 -9.63 0.41
CA GLN A 37 -0.87 -10.91 1.07
C GLN A 37 -2.23 -11.56 1.38
N PRO A 38 -2.50 -12.78 0.91
CA PRO A 38 -3.82 -13.40 1.03
C PRO A 38 -4.41 -13.33 2.47
N PRO A 39 -3.59 -13.47 3.54
CA PRO A 39 -4.07 -13.26 4.91
C PRO A 39 -4.46 -11.82 5.25
N LEU A 40 -3.66 -10.82 4.84
CA LEU A 40 -3.90 -9.41 5.16
C LEU A 40 -5.06 -8.83 4.34
N MET A 41 -5.19 -9.25 3.08
CA MET A 41 -6.32 -8.90 2.22
C MET A 41 -7.66 -9.32 2.84
N LEU A 42 -7.73 -10.54 3.40
CA LEU A 42 -8.93 -11.04 4.07
C LEU A 42 -9.25 -10.22 5.32
N PHE A 43 -8.24 -9.88 6.10
CA PHE A 43 -8.41 -9.05 7.30
C PHE A 43 -9.00 -7.67 6.96
N LEU A 44 -8.43 -6.98 5.98
CA LEU A 44 -8.95 -5.69 5.51
C LEU A 44 -10.38 -5.78 4.98
N ALA A 45 -10.71 -6.85 4.25
CA ALA A 45 -12.07 -7.07 3.74
C ALA A 45 -13.10 -7.25 4.87
N VAL A 46 -12.75 -7.98 5.93
CA VAL A 46 -13.62 -8.18 7.11
C VAL A 46 -13.87 -6.85 7.82
N ILE A 47 -12.80 -6.12 8.15
CA ILE A 47 -12.92 -4.82 8.84
C ILE A 47 -13.69 -3.81 7.98
N GLY A 48 -13.39 -3.73 6.68
CA GLY A 48 -14.13 -2.87 5.75
C GLY A 48 -15.62 -3.19 5.73
N THR A 49 -15.99 -4.48 5.71
CA THR A 49 -17.39 -4.92 5.75
C THR A 49 -18.07 -4.53 7.05
N LEU A 50 -17.41 -4.75 8.20
CA LEU A 50 -17.94 -4.36 9.51
C LEU A 50 -18.18 -2.84 9.60
N LEU A 51 -17.25 -2.03 9.09
CA LEU A 51 -17.40 -0.58 9.05
C LEU A 51 -18.56 -0.13 8.16
N VAL A 52 -18.71 -0.71 6.97
CA VAL A 52 -19.81 -0.39 6.05
C VAL A 52 -21.16 -0.74 6.66
N VAL A 53 -21.31 -1.93 7.24
CA VAL A 53 -22.57 -2.33 7.90
C VAL A 53 -22.89 -1.39 9.05
N THR A 54 -21.90 -0.99 9.85
CA THR A 54 -22.08 -0.05 10.96
C THR A 54 -22.50 1.33 10.46
N ALA A 55 -21.85 1.84 9.41
CA ALA A 55 -22.18 3.14 8.82
C ALA A 55 -23.57 3.17 8.19
N VAL A 56 -23.98 2.08 7.53
CA VAL A 56 -25.35 1.92 7.01
C VAL A 56 -26.35 1.87 8.17
N HIS A 57 -26.08 1.09 9.21
CA HIS A 57 -26.94 1.03 10.39
C HIS A 57 -27.07 2.41 11.06
N ASP A 58 -25.98 3.16 11.15
CA ASP A 58 -26.00 4.53 11.67
C ASP A 58 -26.86 5.42 10.77
N LEU A 59 -26.60 5.49 9.46
CA LEU A 59 -27.29 6.39 8.53
C LEU A 59 -28.79 6.11 8.37
N TYR A 60 -29.23 4.85 8.46
CA TYR A 60 -30.63 4.46 8.24
C TYR A 60 -31.42 4.19 9.52
N ARG A 61 -30.74 4.03 10.66
CA ARG A 61 -31.40 3.73 11.94
C ARG A 61 -31.28 4.88 12.96
N TRP A 62 -30.60 5.97 12.58
CA TRP A 62 -30.89 7.33 13.06
C TRP A 62 -32.12 7.90 12.36
#